data_AF-A0A1H1HUA0-F1
#
_entry.id   AF-A0A1H1HUA0-F1
#
_cell.length_a   1.000
_cell.length_b   1.000
_cell.length_c   1.000
_cell.angle_alpha   90.00
_cell.angle_beta   90.00
_cell.angle_gamma   90.00
#
_symmetry.space_group_name_H-M   'P 1'
#
loop_
_entity.id
_entity.type
_entity.pdbx_description
1 polymer ?
#
loop_
_entity_poly.entity_id
_entity_poly.type
_entity_poly.pdbx_seq_one_letter_code
_entity_poly.pdbx_strand_id
1 'polypeptide(L)'
;MVAIGRIRRLLSRDVAAVVVAVATLTATVVWALANGHLDNLPPYLLALGAIGCLISAVLNAWRNRNASAVVLGALFLVCVILAYFPQLDSIQAFSVRVRTRQTLNRADEILAQVKELALLSAKTTYNNMSWANRIGGMPLEEKQGISDQIDAQLKSYGISNTDIKHAKTEYVALIGYDLGAIFEIVLSQYVSSTIGVKNPSGLLKWSSEWNANGRVSLDKISGIEGLALSKLLKSEIPVQYVDADDADKFGRFADKIGVIYSSCLVKLGYTTEAISFFNEYRDLSDDLLKRALK
;
A
#
# COMPACT_ATOMS: atom_id res chain seq x y z
N MET A 1 54.75 65.13 -35.82
CA MET A 1 55.02 63.77 -36.36
C MET A 1 55.92 62.88 -35.48
N VAL A 2 56.79 63.43 -34.60
CA VAL A 2 57.69 62.60 -33.75
C VAL A 2 56.98 61.86 -32.59
N ALA A 3 55.87 62.38 -32.07
CA ALA A 3 55.12 61.76 -30.97
C ALA A 3 54.42 60.43 -31.35
N ILE A 4 53.91 60.32 -32.59
CA ILE A 4 53.23 59.11 -33.09
C ILE A 4 54.21 57.93 -33.23
N GLY A 5 55.48 58.22 -33.57
CA GLY A 5 56.53 57.21 -33.67
C GLY A 5 56.99 56.63 -32.32
N ARG A 6 56.93 57.41 -31.24
CA ARG A 6 57.24 56.93 -29.87
C ARG A 6 56.10 56.08 -29.29
N ILE A 7 54.85 56.49 -29.52
CA ILE A 7 53.67 55.73 -29.07
C ILE A 7 53.62 54.35 -29.75
N ARG A 8 53.94 54.27 -31.06
CA ARG A 8 53.99 52.99 -31.79
C ARG A 8 55.07 52.02 -31.27
N ARG A 9 56.20 52.53 -30.78
CA ARG A 9 57.29 51.71 -30.22
C ARG A 9 57.00 51.23 -28.78
N LEU A 10 56.27 52.02 -27.98
CA LEU A 10 55.82 51.58 -26.66
C LEU A 10 54.73 50.50 -26.79
N LEU A 11 53.75 50.71 -27.67
CA LEU A 11 52.73 49.70 -28.00
C LEU A 11 53.30 48.40 -28.58
N SER A 12 54.43 48.41 -29.27
CA SER A 12 55.05 47.17 -29.76
C SER A 12 55.72 46.34 -28.66
N ARG A 13 56.24 46.99 -27.60
CA ARG A 13 56.88 46.29 -26.47
C ARG A 13 55.84 45.64 -25.56
N ASP A 14 54.76 46.35 -25.26
CA ASP A 14 53.70 45.82 -24.40
C ASP A 14 52.95 44.67 -25.07
N VAL A 15 52.77 44.74 -26.39
CA VAL A 15 52.11 43.65 -27.13
C VAL A 15 52.98 42.41 -27.22
N ALA A 16 54.31 42.55 -27.32
CA ALA A 16 55.20 41.39 -27.25
C ALA A 16 55.11 40.70 -25.89
N ALA A 17 55.06 41.47 -24.79
CA ALA A 17 54.89 40.93 -23.44
C ALA A 17 53.54 40.21 -23.27
N VAL A 18 52.44 40.78 -23.78
CA VAL A 18 51.11 40.15 -23.74
C VAL A 18 51.07 38.87 -24.56
N VAL A 19 51.67 38.85 -25.76
CA VAL A 19 51.72 37.65 -26.61
C VAL A 19 52.54 36.54 -25.95
N VAL A 20 53.69 36.86 -25.33
CA VAL A 20 54.49 35.89 -24.60
C VAL A 20 53.72 35.35 -23.38
N ALA A 21 53.06 36.22 -22.61
CA ALA A 21 52.26 35.82 -21.46
C ALA A 21 51.10 34.89 -21.87
N VAL A 22 50.36 35.23 -22.93
CA VAL A 22 49.28 34.40 -23.46
C VAL A 22 49.83 33.06 -23.97
N ALA A 23 50.97 33.05 -24.68
CA ALA A 23 51.60 31.83 -25.17
C ALA A 23 52.10 30.92 -24.04
N THR A 24 52.65 31.48 -22.96
CA THR A 24 53.04 30.69 -21.78
C THR A 24 51.81 30.12 -21.08
N LEU A 25 50.72 30.90 -20.99
CA LEU A 25 49.50 30.50 -20.32
C LEU A 25 48.77 29.40 -21.10
N THR A 26 48.69 29.52 -22.43
CA THR A 26 48.15 28.46 -23.30
C THR A 26 49.04 27.22 -23.27
N ALA A 27 50.36 27.35 -23.23
CA ALA A 27 51.26 26.20 -23.09
C ALA A 27 51.05 25.44 -21.77
N THR A 28 50.90 26.16 -20.64
CA THR A 28 50.55 25.51 -19.36
C THR A 28 49.19 24.84 -19.37
N VAL A 29 48.18 25.47 -20.00
CA VAL A 29 46.84 24.88 -20.12
C VAL A 29 46.86 23.63 -21.00
N VAL A 30 47.56 23.66 -22.13
CA VAL A 30 47.72 22.50 -23.03
C VAL A 30 48.50 21.38 -22.36
N TRP A 31 49.57 21.71 -21.62
CA TRP A 31 50.33 20.73 -20.85
C TRP A 31 49.49 20.08 -19.74
N ALA A 32 48.68 20.87 -19.01
CA ALA A 32 47.76 20.35 -18.00
C ALA A 32 46.66 19.47 -18.61
N LEU A 33 46.17 19.83 -19.80
CA LEU A 33 45.25 19.02 -20.61
C LEU A 33 45.86 17.67 -21.00
N ALA A 34 47.11 17.67 -21.49
CA ALA A 34 47.80 16.47 -21.95
C ALA A 34 48.09 15.47 -20.81
N ASN A 35 48.25 15.94 -19.58
CA ASN A 35 48.57 15.11 -18.42
C ASN A 35 47.35 14.74 -17.56
N GLY A 36 46.13 15.05 -18.01
CA GLY A 36 44.91 14.71 -17.26
C GLY A 36 44.74 15.44 -15.93
N HIS A 37 45.44 16.56 -15.71
CA HIS A 37 45.35 17.36 -14.48
C HIS A 37 44.24 18.42 -14.51
N LEU A 38 43.25 18.25 -15.40
CA LEU A 38 42.13 19.17 -15.57
C LEU A 38 41.30 19.36 -14.30
N ASP A 39 41.17 18.31 -13.49
CA ASP A 39 40.34 18.31 -12.28
C ASP A 39 40.90 19.21 -11.16
N ASN A 40 42.21 19.53 -11.22
CA ASN A 40 42.90 20.35 -10.22
C ASN A 40 43.01 21.82 -10.63
N LEU A 41 42.60 22.19 -11.84
CA LEU A 41 42.65 23.57 -12.31
C LEU A 41 41.40 24.31 -11.82
N PRO A 42 41.55 25.37 -11.01
CA PRO A 42 40.40 26.14 -10.60
C PRO A 42 39.66 26.73 -11.82
N PRO A 43 38.31 26.69 -11.84
CA PRO A 43 37.51 27.08 -13.01
C PRO A 43 37.71 28.55 -13.42
N TYR A 44 38.16 29.41 -12.50
CA TYR A 44 38.49 30.79 -12.78
C TYR A 44 39.71 30.96 -13.71
N LEU A 45 40.65 30.00 -13.76
CA LEU A 45 41.80 30.07 -14.66
C LEU A 45 41.41 29.83 -16.12
N LEU A 46 40.48 28.91 -16.38
CA LEU A 46 39.94 28.68 -17.72
C LEU A 46 39.11 29.88 -18.20
N ALA A 47 38.35 30.51 -17.30
CA ALA A 47 37.60 31.73 -17.60
C ALA A 47 38.54 32.91 -17.92
N LEU A 48 39.62 33.09 -17.15
CA LEU A 48 40.64 34.11 -17.42
C LEU A 48 41.37 33.85 -18.75
N GLY A 49 41.68 32.58 -19.05
CA GLY A 49 42.26 32.17 -20.33
C GLY A 49 41.34 32.48 -21.51
N ALA A 50 40.03 32.23 -21.36
CA ALA A 50 39.03 32.57 -22.37
C ALA A 50 38.96 34.09 -22.60
N ILE A 51 38.88 34.90 -21.54
CA ILE A 51 38.87 36.37 -21.66
C ILE A 51 40.15 36.87 -22.36
N GLY A 52 41.31 36.31 -22.01
CA GLY A 52 42.59 36.63 -22.65
C GLY A 52 42.62 36.28 -24.15
N CYS A 53 42.07 35.13 -24.52
CA CYS A 53 41.94 34.72 -25.93
C CYS A 53 41.00 35.62 -26.71
N LEU A 54 39.87 36.04 -26.11
CA LEU A 54 38.91 36.95 -26.73
C LEU A 54 39.52 38.33 -26.99
N ILE A 55 40.19 38.92 -25.99
CA ILE A 55 40.87 40.22 -26.14
C ILE A 55 41.94 40.13 -27.22
N SER A 56 42.72 39.04 -27.23
CA SER A 56 43.76 38.82 -28.23
C SER A 56 43.20 38.61 -29.65
N ALA A 57 42.04 37.97 -29.78
CA ALA A 57 41.35 37.79 -31.06
C ALA A 57 40.89 39.15 -31.63
N VAL A 58 40.26 39.98 -30.79
CA VAL A 58 39.79 41.33 -31.19
C VAL A 58 40.96 42.22 -31.61
N LEU A 59 42.05 42.21 -30.84
CA LEU A 59 43.26 42.99 -31.17
C LEU A 59 43.92 42.54 -32.47
N ASN A 60 43.93 41.25 -32.77
CA ASN A 60 44.47 40.73 -34.03
C ASN A 60 43.55 41.03 -35.23
N ALA A 61 42.22 41.01 -35.02
CA ALA A 61 41.26 41.42 -36.04
C ALA A 61 41.45 42.89 -36.45
N TRP A 62 41.66 43.79 -35.47
CA TRP A 62 41.96 45.20 -35.74
C TRP A 62 43.28 45.45 -36.47
N ARG A 63 44.23 44.52 -36.42
CA ARG A 63 45.50 44.60 -37.15
C ARG A 63 45.44 43.95 -38.53
N ASN A 64 44.25 43.63 -39.04
CA ASN A 64 44.01 42.93 -40.30
C ASN A 64 44.71 41.56 -40.39
N ARG A 65 44.94 40.87 -39.25
CA ARG A 65 45.53 39.53 -39.21
C ARG A 65 44.45 38.46 -39.03
N ASN A 66 43.59 38.34 -40.03
CA ASN A 66 42.36 37.55 -39.97
C ASN A 66 42.60 36.08 -39.60
N ALA A 67 43.67 35.45 -40.11
CA ALA A 67 43.99 34.04 -39.79
C ALA A 67 44.21 33.82 -38.29
N SER A 68 44.96 34.70 -37.61
CA SER A 68 45.22 34.58 -36.18
C SER A 68 44.01 34.90 -35.31
N ALA A 69 43.15 35.81 -35.75
CA ALA A 69 41.92 36.15 -35.04
C ALA A 69 40.93 34.97 -35.02
N VAL A 70 40.82 34.24 -36.12
CA VAL A 70 39.97 33.04 -36.22
C VAL A 70 40.46 31.93 -35.27
N VAL A 71 41.76 31.66 -35.24
CA VAL A 71 42.32 30.62 -34.35
C VAL A 71 42.10 30.97 -32.87
N LEU A 72 42.35 32.21 -32.48
CA LEU A 72 42.13 32.67 -31.10
C LEU A 72 40.64 32.68 -30.72
N GLY A 73 39.76 33.02 -31.67
CA GLY A 73 38.31 32.93 -31.49
C GLY A 73 37.81 31.50 -31.31
N ALA A 74 38.35 30.54 -32.08
CA ALA A 74 38.05 29.12 -31.90
C ALA A 74 38.54 28.61 -30.54
N LEU A 75 39.74 29.01 -30.12
CA LEU A 75 40.32 28.63 -28.83
C LEU A 75 39.50 29.20 -27.65
N PHE A 76 39.02 30.44 -27.77
CA PHE A 76 38.06 31.02 -26.83
C PHE A 76 36.81 30.15 -26.69
N LEU A 77 36.20 29.73 -27.81
CA LEU A 77 34.98 28.93 -27.80
C LEU A 77 35.20 27.57 -27.12
N VAL A 78 36.32 26.91 -27.38
CA VAL A 78 36.69 25.65 -26.71
C VAL A 78 36.89 25.86 -25.20
N CYS A 79 37.59 26.92 -24.78
CA CYS A 79 37.77 27.23 -23.35
C CYS A 79 36.45 27.53 -22.64
N VAL A 80 35.51 28.22 -23.29
CA VAL A 80 34.18 28.49 -22.74
C VAL A 80 33.40 27.20 -22.59
N ILE A 81 33.36 26.34 -23.61
CA ILE A 81 32.66 25.05 -23.53
C ILE A 81 33.21 24.21 -22.38
N LEU A 82 34.54 24.12 -22.23
CA LEU A 82 35.17 23.37 -21.14
C LEU A 82 34.89 23.97 -19.76
N ALA A 83 34.85 25.31 -19.63
CA ALA A 83 34.54 25.97 -18.36
C ALA A 83 33.09 25.75 -17.91
N TYR A 84 32.16 25.62 -18.86
CA TYR A 84 30.74 25.36 -18.59
C TYR A 84 30.37 23.87 -18.57
N PHE A 85 31.26 22.97 -19.01
CA PHE A 85 31.03 21.52 -19.02
C PHE A 85 30.62 20.93 -17.64
N PRO A 86 31.26 21.30 -16.51
CA PRO A 86 30.87 20.79 -15.20
C PRO A 86 29.45 21.20 -14.77
N GLN A 87 28.95 22.33 -15.30
CA GLN A 87 27.60 22.79 -15.02
C GLN A 87 26.55 21.95 -15.78
N LEU A 88 26.90 21.40 -16.96
CA LEU A 88 26.04 20.50 -17.72
C LEU A 88 25.82 19.17 -17.00
N ASP A 89 26.88 18.61 -16.39
CA ASP A 89 26.77 17.39 -15.57
C ASP A 89 25.90 17.63 -14.33
N SER A 90 25.97 18.82 -13.72
CA SER A 90 25.10 19.17 -12.59
C SER A 90 23.62 19.23 -12.97
N ILE A 91 23.30 19.70 -14.19
CA ILE A 91 21.92 19.77 -14.71
C ILE A 91 21.41 18.37 -15.07
N GLN A 92 22.25 17.53 -15.69
CA GLN A 92 21.90 16.13 -15.94
C GLN A 92 21.70 15.36 -14.64
N ALA A 93 22.62 15.46 -13.68
CA ALA A 93 22.49 14.82 -12.37
C ALA A 93 21.25 15.31 -11.61
N PHE A 94 20.92 16.60 -11.70
CA PHE A 94 19.71 17.15 -11.11
C PHE A 94 18.44 16.63 -11.79
N SER A 95 18.39 16.61 -13.13
CA SER A 95 17.24 16.09 -13.89
C SER A 95 16.99 14.60 -13.65
N VAL A 96 18.05 13.78 -13.53
CA VAL A 96 17.95 12.37 -13.19
C VAL A 96 17.40 12.20 -11.77
N ARG A 97 17.92 12.94 -10.78
CA ARG A 97 17.40 12.90 -9.39
C ARG A 97 15.94 13.32 -9.29
N VAL A 98 15.52 14.36 -10.02
CA VAL A 98 14.12 14.80 -10.06
C VAL A 98 13.22 13.72 -10.68
N ARG A 99 13.65 13.12 -11.80
CA ARG A 99 12.90 12.05 -12.46
C ARG A 99 12.77 10.82 -11.56
N THR A 100 13.84 10.40 -10.88
CA THR A 100 13.79 9.28 -9.93
C THR A 100 12.84 9.57 -8.78
N ARG A 101 12.87 10.76 -8.18
CA ARG A 101 11.90 11.15 -7.12
C ARG A 101 10.46 11.13 -7.61
N GLN A 102 10.20 11.67 -8.81
CA GLN A 102 8.87 11.63 -9.41
C GLN A 102 8.40 10.20 -9.68
N THR A 103 9.29 9.31 -10.17
CA THR A 103 8.97 7.91 -10.38
C THR A 103 8.70 7.17 -9.07
N LEU A 104 9.48 7.45 -8.01
CA LEU A 104 9.25 6.88 -6.69
C LEU A 104 7.89 7.32 -6.12
N ASN A 105 7.59 8.61 -6.15
CA ASN A 105 6.30 9.12 -5.68
C ASN A 105 5.12 8.51 -6.45
N ARG A 106 5.25 8.34 -7.78
CA ARG A 106 4.22 7.66 -8.59
C ARG A 106 4.10 6.17 -8.25
N ALA A 107 5.22 5.51 -7.97
CA ALA A 107 5.20 4.11 -7.56
C ALA A 107 4.50 3.95 -6.20
N ASP A 108 4.74 4.84 -5.25
CA ASP A 108 4.08 4.86 -3.95
C ASP A 108 2.56 5.11 -4.09
N GLU A 109 2.17 6.04 -4.96
CA GLU A 109 0.76 6.31 -5.27
C GLU A 109 0.06 5.09 -5.90
N ILE A 110 0.69 4.47 -6.90
CA ILE A 110 0.18 3.25 -7.53
C ILE A 110 0.08 2.12 -6.50
N LEU A 111 1.09 1.96 -5.64
CA LEU A 111 1.09 0.94 -4.61
C LEU A 111 -0.06 1.15 -3.62
N ALA A 112 -0.35 2.40 -3.23
CA ALA A 112 -1.49 2.73 -2.38
C ALA A 112 -2.82 2.37 -3.05
N GLN A 113 -3.01 2.70 -4.32
CA GLN A 113 -4.22 2.34 -5.09
C GLN A 113 -4.38 0.82 -5.21
N VAL A 114 -3.30 0.08 -5.45
CA VAL A 114 -3.33 -1.39 -5.52
C VAL A 114 -3.72 -2.00 -4.17
N LYS A 115 -3.21 -1.48 -3.05
CA LYS A 115 -3.62 -1.94 -1.71
C LYS A 115 -5.10 -1.70 -1.44
N GLU A 116 -5.62 -0.53 -1.81
CA GLU A 116 -7.02 -0.17 -1.66
C GLU A 116 -7.92 -1.10 -2.49
N LEU A 117 -7.57 -1.33 -3.76
CA LEU A 117 -8.29 -2.26 -4.64
C LEU A 117 -8.25 -3.70 -4.13
N ALA A 118 -7.09 -4.16 -3.63
CA ALA A 118 -6.96 -5.49 -3.05
C ALA A 118 -7.86 -5.65 -1.81
N LEU A 119 -7.90 -4.65 -0.94
CA LEU A 119 -8.77 -4.65 0.24
C LEU A 119 -10.26 -4.66 -0.14
N LEU A 120 -10.66 -3.85 -1.13
CA LEU A 120 -12.05 -3.80 -1.62
C LEU A 120 -12.47 -5.13 -2.26
N SER A 121 -11.59 -5.73 -3.05
CA SER A 121 -11.80 -7.06 -3.65
C SER A 121 -11.95 -8.13 -2.58
N ALA A 122 -11.06 -8.14 -1.58
CA ALA A 122 -11.14 -9.07 -0.46
C ALA A 122 -12.44 -8.91 0.34
N LYS A 123 -12.87 -7.68 0.63
CA LYS A 123 -14.14 -7.40 1.30
C LYS A 123 -15.33 -8.00 0.54
N THR A 124 -15.36 -7.82 -0.78
CA THR A 124 -16.39 -8.43 -1.64
C THR A 124 -16.37 -9.95 -1.57
N THR A 125 -15.18 -10.56 -1.59
CA THR A 125 -15.03 -12.02 -1.49
C THR A 125 -15.48 -12.56 -0.13
N TYR A 126 -15.11 -11.92 0.98
CA TYR A 126 -15.59 -12.32 2.32
C TYR A 126 -17.12 -12.22 2.42
N ASN A 127 -17.72 -11.15 1.89
CA ASN A 127 -19.18 -10.97 1.87
C ASN A 127 -19.86 -12.05 1.01
N ASN A 128 -19.34 -12.33 -0.19
CA ASN A 128 -19.86 -13.41 -1.02
C ASN A 128 -19.76 -14.78 -0.31
N MET A 129 -18.63 -15.06 0.35
CA MET A 129 -18.42 -16.30 1.08
C MET A 129 -19.39 -16.47 2.25
N SER A 130 -19.69 -15.39 2.99
CA SER A 130 -20.63 -15.44 4.12
C SER A 130 -22.06 -15.69 3.67
N TRP A 131 -22.49 -15.11 2.55
CA TRP A 131 -23.84 -15.32 2.04
C TRP A 131 -24.00 -16.65 1.28
N ALA A 132 -22.98 -17.08 0.55
CA ALA A 132 -23.01 -18.34 -0.20
C ALA A 132 -23.15 -19.58 0.69
N ASN A 133 -22.87 -19.50 2.00
CA ASN A 133 -23.01 -20.63 2.93
C ASN A 133 -24.45 -21.07 3.14
N ARG A 134 -25.41 -20.19 2.89
CA ARG A 134 -26.82 -20.43 3.20
C ARG A 134 -27.60 -21.07 2.06
N ILE A 135 -26.97 -21.24 0.89
CA ILE A 135 -27.59 -21.77 -0.33
C ILE A 135 -26.86 -23.04 -0.80
N GLY A 136 -26.61 -23.99 0.11
CA GLY A 136 -25.97 -25.27 -0.25
C GLY A 136 -24.55 -25.13 -0.79
N GLY A 137 -23.73 -24.32 -0.11
CA GLY A 137 -22.40 -23.93 -0.59
C GLY A 137 -21.26 -24.92 -0.31
N MET A 138 -20.05 -24.46 -0.67
CA MET A 138 -18.75 -25.09 -0.43
C MET A 138 -18.54 -25.51 1.05
N PRO A 139 -17.82 -26.61 1.33
CA PRO A 139 -17.44 -27.03 2.69
C PRO A 139 -16.78 -25.91 3.50
N LEU A 140 -17.03 -25.88 4.82
CA LEU A 140 -16.54 -24.81 5.70
C LEU A 140 -15.01 -24.78 5.81
N GLU A 141 -14.38 -25.95 5.73
CA GLU A 141 -12.93 -26.14 5.72
C GLU A 141 -12.30 -25.44 4.51
N GLU A 142 -12.87 -25.66 3.33
CA GLU A 142 -12.39 -25.05 2.08
C GLU A 142 -12.59 -23.53 2.10
N LYS A 143 -13.74 -23.06 2.63
CA LYS A 143 -13.99 -21.63 2.84
C LYS A 143 -12.96 -21.00 3.75
N GLN A 144 -12.65 -21.63 4.88
CA GLN A 144 -11.63 -21.12 5.78
C GLN A 144 -10.26 -21.09 5.08
N GLY A 145 -9.92 -22.12 4.29
CA GLY A 145 -8.70 -22.15 3.50
C GLY A 145 -8.60 -20.99 2.50
N ILE A 146 -9.69 -20.66 1.80
CA ILE A 146 -9.75 -19.49 0.90
C ILE A 146 -9.58 -18.20 1.70
N SER A 147 -10.25 -18.06 2.85
CA SER A 147 -10.09 -16.89 3.71
C SER A 147 -8.63 -16.72 4.17
N ASP A 148 -7.97 -17.80 4.57
CA ASP A 148 -6.58 -17.76 5.05
C ASP A 148 -5.61 -17.37 3.93
N GLN A 149 -5.88 -17.81 2.68
CA GLN A 149 -5.12 -17.40 1.51
C GLN A 149 -5.28 -15.90 1.21
N ILE A 150 -6.50 -15.36 1.29
CA ILE A 150 -6.76 -13.93 1.11
C ILE A 150 -6.03 -13.13 2.19
N ASP A 151 -6.12 -13.54 3.46
CA ASP A 151 -5.43 -12.89 4.58
C ASP A 151 -3.91 -12.86 4.36
N ALA A 152 -3.33 -13.96 3.88
CA ALA A 152 -1.90 -14.04 3.55
C ALA A 152 -1.51 -13.09 2.41
N GLN A 153 -2.33 -13.00 1.35
CA GLN A 153 -2.11 -12.09 0.24
C GLN A 153 -2.18 -10.62 0.67
N LEU A 154 -3.19 -10.23 1.46
CA LEU A 154 -3.32 -8.86 1.97
C LEU A 154 -2.12 -8.48 2.85
N LYS A 155 -1.68 -9.39 3.73
CA LYS A 155 -0.47 -9.18 4.54
C LYS A 155 0.79 -9.03 3.67
N SER A 156 0.92 -9.78 2.58
CA SER A 156 2.04 -9.63 1.65
C SER A 156 2.08 -8.27 0.95
N TYR A 157 0.92 -7.62 0.76
CA TYR A 157 0.81 -6.24 0.30
C TYR A 157 1.02 -5.20 1.40
N GLY A 158 1.35 -5.62 2.63
CA GLY A 158 1.55 -4.73 3.77
C GLY A 158 0.26 -4.02 4.21
N ILE A 159 -0.89 -4.68 4.07
CA ILE A 159 -2.16 -4.23 4.65
C ILE A 159 -2.19 -4.63 6.12
N SER A 160 -2.68 -3.73 6.97
CA SER A 160 -2.68 -3.92 8.42
C SER A 160 -3.70 -4.98 8.86
N ASN A 161 -3.43 -5.66 9.99
CA ASN A 161 -4.40 -6.59 10.58
C ASN A 161 -5.71 -5.90 10.98
N THR A 162 -5.67 -4.59 11.28
CA THR A 162 -6.87 -3.79 11.61
C THR A 162 -7.78 -3.62 10.39
N ASP A 163 -7.21 -3.38 9.21
CA ASP A 163 -7.98 -3.25 7.97
C ASP A 163 -8.56 -4.59 7.54
N ILE A 164 -7.79 -5.67 7.69
CA ILE A 164 -8.26 -7.04 7.45
C ILE A 164 -9.41 -7.39 8.39
N LYS A 165 -9.27 -7.08 9.69
CA LYS A 165 -10.34 -7.26 10.67
C LYS A 165 -11.61 -6.50 10.28
N HIS A 166 -11.46 -5.24 9.88
CA HIS A 166 -12.59 -4.43 9.43
C HIS A 166 -13.28 -5.02 8.19
N ALA A 167 -12.50 -5.50 7.21
CA ALA A 167 -13.04 -6.17 6.02
C ALA A 167 -13.78 -7.49 6.32
N LYS A 168 -13.40 -8.20 7.38
CA LYS A 168 -14.01 -9.47 7.81
C LYS A 168 -15.17 -9.30 8.80
N THR A 169 -15.51 -8.07 9.21
CA THR A 169 -16.54 -7.81 10.23
C THR A 169 -17.88 -8.49 9.91
N GLU A 170 -18.38 -8.29 8.69
CA GLU A 170 -19.65 -8.88 8.24
C GLU A 170 -19.55 -10.41 8.14
N TYR A 171 -18.41 -10.92 7.66
CA TYR A 171 -18.15 -12.34 7.53
C TYR A 171 -18.24 -13.05 8.89
N VAL A 172 -17.58 -12.51 9.91
CA VAL A 172 -17.60 -13.10 11.26
C VAL A 172 -18.97 -12.93 11.93
N ALA A 173 -19.62 -11.78 11.79
CA ALA A 173 -20.96 -11.56 12.32
C ALA A 173 -21.95 -12.62 11.79
N LEU A 174 -21.83 -12.99 10.52
CA LEU A 174 -22.67 -14.02 9.91
C LEU A 174 -22.38 -15.44 10.45
N ILE A 175 -21.15 -15.74 10.88
CA ILE A 175 -20.84 -16.99 11.61
C ILE A 175 -21.62 -17.04 12.94
N GLY A 176 -21.62 -15.93 13.69
CA GLY A 176 -22.36 -15.82 14.95
C GLY A 176 -23.86 -16.01 14.74
N TYR A 177 -24.38 -15.46 13.64
CA TYR A 177 -25.75 -15.72 13.24
C TYR A 177 -26.01 -17.20 12.96
N ASP A 178 -25.18 -17.84 12.14
CA ASP A 178 -25.42 -19.22 11.72
C ASP A 178 -25.38 -20.18 12.94
N LEU A 179 -24.54 -19.88 13.93
CA LEU A 179 -24.54 -20.59 15.22
C LEU A 179 -25.85 -20.36 16.01
N GLY A 180 -26.35 -19.12 16.06
CA GLY A 180 -27.63 -18.80 16.68
C GLY A 180 -28.82 -19.48 15.99
N ALA A 181 -28.78 -19.63 14.66
CA ALA A 181 -29.79 -20.36 13.91
C ALA A 181 -29.82 -21.85 14.27
N ILE A 182 -28.67 -22.48 14.54
CA ILE A 182 -28.64 -23.86 15.05
C ILE A 182 -29.33 -23.94 16.41
N PHE A 183 -29.05 -23.01 17.32
CA PHE A 183 -29.72 -22.94 18.63
C PHE A 183 -31.24 -22.89 18.48
N GLU A 184 -31.73 -22.03 17.58
CA GLU A 184 -33.14 -21.91 17.29
C GLU A 184 -33.75 -23.20 16.77
N ILE A 185 -33.10 -23.85 15.81
CA ILE A 185 -33.61 -25.10 15.23
C ILE A 185 -33.76 -26.17 16.32
N VAL A 186 -32.73 -26.32 17.18
CA VAL A 186 -32.76 -27.29 18.29
C VAL A 186 -33.89 -26.97 19.26
N LEU A 187 -34.02 -25.70 19.67
CA LEU A 187 -35.04 -25.26 20.62
C LEU A 187 -36.45 -25.42 20.06
N SER A 188 -36.65 -25.05 18.78
CA SER A 188 -37.90 -25.22 18.04
C SER A 188 -38.32 -26.69 17.94
N GLN A 189 -37.37 -27.58 17.60
CA GLN A 189 -37.61 -29.03 17.57
C GLN A 189 -37.98 -29.58 18.95
N TYR A 190 -37.31 -29.12 20.01
CA TYR A 190 -37.65 -29.49 21.38
C TYR A 190 -39.08 -29.08 21.75
N VAL A 191 -39.43 -27.80 21.52
CA VAL A 191 -40.77 -27.29 21.86
C VAL A 191 -41.85 -27.99 21.04
N SER A 192 -41.60 -28.21 19.75
CA SER A 192 -42.52 -28.93 18.85
C SER A 192 -42.75 -30.37 19.32
N SER A 193 -41.69 -31.09 19.68
CA SER A 193 -41.78 -32.50 20.11
C SER A 193 -42.38 -32.68 21.51
N THR A 194 -42.12 -31.74 22.43
CA THR A 194 -42.58 -31.84 23.83
C THR A 194 -44.02 -31.35 24.01
N ILE A 195 -44.38 -30.24 23.36
CA ILE A 195 -45.65 -29.54 23.58
C ILE A 195 -46.65 -29.81 22.45
N GLY A 196 -46.19 -30.33 21.31
CA GLY A 196 -47.04 -30.57 20.14
C GLY A 196 -47.45 -29.28 19.41
N VAL A 197 -46.76 -28.16 19.66
CA VAL A 197 -46.97 -26.90 18.94
C VAL A 197 -46.44 -27.06 17.52
N LYS A 198 -47.35 -27.22 16.56
CA LYS A 198 -47.00 -27.27 15.14
C LYS A 198 -46.59 -25.87 14.69
N ASN A 199 -45.31 -25.73 14.36
CA ASN A 199 -44.71 -24.51 13.82
C ASN A 199 -44.53 -23.39 14.86
N PRO A 200 -43.59 -23.55 15.82
CA PRO A 200 -43.22 -22.49 16.77
C PRO A 200 -42.46 -21.32 16.10
N SER A 201 -42.57 -21.15 14.78
CA SER A 201 -41.99 -20.03 14.04
C SER A 201 -42.45 -18.71 14.67
N GLY A 202 -41.51 -17.91 15.16
CA GLY A 202 -41.80 -16.68 15.91
C GLY A 202 -41.61 -16.80 17.43
N LEU A 203 -41.19 -17.95 17.96
CA LEU A 203 -40.76 -18.05 19.36
C LEU A 203 -39.53 -17.20 19.64
N LEU A 204 -38.58 -17.15 18.72
CA LEU A 204 -37.40 -16.32 18.86
C LEU A 204 -37.59 -15.03 18.05
N LYS A 205 -37.49 -13.89 18.73
CA LYS A 205 -37.62 -12.58 18.07
C LYS A 205 -36.52 -12.39 17.04
N TRP A 206 -35.33 -12.89 17.36
CA TRP A 206 -34.13 -12.83 16.54
C TRP A 206 -34.35 -13.29 15.08
N SER A 207 -35.10 -14.37 14.84
CA SER A 207 -35.31 -14.93 13.49
C SER A 207 -36.48 -14.30 12.74
N SER A 208 -37.46 -13.77 13.48
CA SER A 208 -38.57 -13.04 12.87
C SER A 208 -38.12 -11.70 12.26
N GLU A 209 -37.11 -11.05 12.88
CA GLU A 209 -36.50 -9.83 12.35
C GLU A 209 -35.74 -10.06 11.03
N TRP A 210 -35.29 -11.28 10.78
CA TRP A 210 -34.58 -11.68 9.56
C TRP A 210 -35.48 -11.74 8.33
N ASN A 211 -36.69 -12.28 8.48
CA ASN A 211 -37.56 -12.60 7.34
C ASN A 211 -38.30 -11.38 6.78
N ALA A 212 -38.55 -10.34 7.58
CA ALA A 212 -39.44 -9.25 7.16
C ALA A 212 -38.84 -8.37 6.04
N ASN A 213 -37.51 -8.26 5.94
CA ASN A 213 -36.84 -7.36 4.98
C ASN A 213 -35.78 -8.06 4.10
N GLY A 214 -35.55 -9.37 4.27
CA GLY A 214 -34.52 -10.12 3.54
C GLY A 214 -33.09 -9.59 3.73
N ARG A 215 -32.88 -8.70 4.71
CA ARG A 215 -31.60 -8.06 5.02
C ARG A 215 -31.38 -8.13 6.51
N VAL A 216 -30.26 -8.73 6.89
CA VAL A 216 -29.78 -8.72 8.27
C VAL A 216 -29.34 -7.29 8.59
N SER A 217 -29.88 -6.70 9.66
CA SER A 217 -29.20 -5.56 10.28
C SER A 217 -27.94 -6.11 10.96
N LEU A 218 -26.87 -6.22 10.16
CA LEU A 218 -25.58 -6.68 10.64
C LEU A 218 -25.08 -5.82 11.79
N ASP A 219 -25.54 -4.57 11.89
CA ASP A 219 -25.26 -3.63 12.98
C ASP A 219 -25.63 -4.20 14.36
N LYS A 220 -26.68 -5.02 14.46
CA LYS A 220 -27.05 -5.68 15.72
C LYS A 220 -26.10 -6.79 16.10
N ILE A 221 -25.40 -7.41 15.13
CA ILE A 221 -24.57 -8.61 15.34
C ILE A 221 -23.08 -8.28 15.33
N SER A 222 -22.66 -7.29 14.53
CA SER A 222 -21.28 -6.86 14.36
C SER A 222 -20.66 -6.27 15.64
N GLY A 223 -21.50 -5.88 16.61
CA GLY A 223 -21.11 -5.47 17.96
C GLY A 223 -21.27 -6.53 19.05
N ILE A 224 -21.75 -7.74 18.71
CA ILE A 224 -21.96 -8.80 19.70
C ILE A 224 -20.65 -9.53 19.93
N GLU A 225 -20.06 -9.35 21.11
CA GLU A 225 -18.99 -10.21 21.62
C GLU A 225 -19.54 -11.61 21.94
N GLY A 226 -18.70 -12.65 21.97
CA GLY A 226 -19.22 -14.01 22.14
C GLY A 226 -19.94 -14.27 23.47
N LEU A 227 -19.55 -13.60 24.56
CA LEU A 227 -20.30 -13.62 25.83
C LEU A 227 -21.68 -12.94 25.70
N ALA A 228 -21.78 -11.91 24.87
CA ALA A 228 -23.05 -11.25 24.58
C ALA A 228 -23.98 -12.16 23.74
N LEU A 229 -23.42 -12.99 22.84
CA LEU A 229 -24.20 -13.97 22.08
C LEU A 229 -24.83 -15.02 23.01
N SER A 230 -24.06 -15.62 23.93
CA SER A 230 -24.63 -16.59 24.90
C SER A 230 -25.78 -15.95 25.70
N LYS A 231 -25.57 -14.76 26.25
CA LYS A 231 -26.59 -14.04 27.01
C LYS A 231 -27.85 -13.78 26.19
N LEU A 232 -27.69 -13.41 24.93
CA LEU A 232 -28.79 -13.21 24.00
C LEU A 232 -29.57 -14.51 23.77
N LEU A 233 -28.89 -15.61 23.42
CA LEU A 233 -29.54 -16.91 23.20
C LEU A 233 -30.28 -17.40 24.44
N LYS A 234 -29.70 -17.23 25.64
CA LYS A 234 -30.36 -17.56 26.91
C LYS A 234 -31.65 -16.76 27.13
N SER A 235 -31.67 -15.48 26.75
CA SER A 235 -32.86 -14.63 26.91
C SER A 235 -34.01 -15.01 25.96
N GLU A 236 -33.73 -15.77 24.91
CA GLU A 236 -34.71 -16.25 23.95
C GLU A 236 -35.31 -17.62 24.36
N ILE A 237 -34.84 -18.26 25.45
CA ILE A 237 -35.42 -19.51 25.95
C ILE A 237 -36.84 -19.24 26.48
N PRO A 238 -37.89 -19.86 25.91
CA PRO A 238 -39.26 -19.63 26.33
C PRO A 238 -39.57 -20.42 27.59
N VAL A 239 -39.32 -19.82 28.76
CA VAL A 239 -39.52 -20.43 30.08
C VAL A 239 -40.95 -20.91 30.36
N GLN A 240 -41.93 -20.46 29.59
CA GLN A 240 -43.32 -20.96 29.65
C GLN A 240 -43.51 -22.34 28.98
N TYR A 241 -42.54 -22.77 28.17
CA TYR A 241 -42.58 -23.99 27.36
C TYR A 241 -41.47 -24.98 27.75
N VAL A 242 -40.42 -24.49 28.40
CA VAL A 242 -39.27 -25.31 28.80
C VAL A 242 -39.22 -25.33 30.32
N ASP A 243 -39.16 -26.52 30.91
CA ASP A 243 -38.99 -26.63 32.37
C ASP A 243 -37.61 -26.12 32.82
N ALA A 244 -37.42 -25.98 34.13
CA ALA A 244 -36.19 -25.40 34.67
C ALA A 244 -34.93 -26.24 34.37
N ASP A 245 -35.06 -27.57 34.28
CA ASP A 245 -33.93 -28.48 34.02
C ASP A 245 -33.50 -28.38 32.54
N ASP A 246 -34.47 -28.41 31.63
CA ASP A 246 -34.21 -28.26 30.20
C ASP A 246 -33.77 -26.83 29.85
N ALA A 247 -34.28 -25.81 30.54
CA ALA A 247 -33.82 -24.43 30.37
C ALA A 247 -32.35 -24.28 30.76
N ASP A 248 -31.89 -24.97 31.81
CA ASP A 248 -30.48 -25.02 32.21
C ASP A 248 -29.60 -25.74 31.16
N LYS A 249 -30.08 -26.84 30.57
CA LYS A 249 -29.40 -27.51 29.44
C LYS A 249 -29.28 -26.60 28.22
N PHE A 250 -30.34 -25.91 27.82
CA PHE A 250 -30.27 -24.89 26.77
C PHE A 250 -29.34 -23.74 27.15
N GLY A 251 -29.30 -23.35 28.41
CA GLY A 251 -28.34 -22.38 28.93
C GLY A 251 -26.88 -22.80 28.70
N ARG A 252 -26.54 -24.05 29.01
CA ARG A 252 -25.22 -24.62 28.72
C ARG A 252 -24.93 -24.69 27.22
N PHE A 253 -25.92 -25.04 26.42
CA PHE A 253 -25.78 -25.08 24.96
C PHE A 253 -25.51 -23.68 24.37
N ALA A 254 -26.21 -22.65 24.86
CA ALA A 254 -25.96 -21.26 24.52
C ALA A 254 -24.55 -20.80 24.93
N ASP A 255 -24.06 -21.21 26.11
CA ASP A 255 -22.68 -20.94 26.54
C ASP A 255 -21.65 -21.58 25.61
N LYS A 256 -21.86 -22.84 25.22
CA LYS A 256 -21.00 -23.55 24.26
C LYS A 256 -20.91 -22.77 22.94
N ILE A 257 -22.05 -22.32 22.41
CA ILE A 257 -22.10 -21.48 21.20
C ILE A 257 -21.35 -20.15 21.40
N GLY A 258 -21.54 -19.47 22.54
CA GLY A 258 -20.85 -18.22 22.84
C GLY A 258 -19.32 -18.37 22.92
N VAL A 259 -18.83 -19.49 23.45
CA VAL A 259 -17.39 -19.82 23.48
C VAL A 259 -16.86 -20.07 22.07
N ILE A 260 -17.56 -20.89 21.27
CA ILE A 260 -17.18 -21.14 19.87
C ILE A 260 -17.11 -19.82 19.07
N TYR A 261 -18.13 -18.97 19.21
CA TYR A 261 -18.17 -17.70 18.50
C TYR A 261 -17.09 -16.72 18.96
N SER A 262 -16.76 -16.69 20.26
CA SER A 262 -15.62 -15.92 20.79
C SER A 262 -14.32 -16.33 20.11
N SER A 263 -14.08 -17.63 19.92
CA SER A 263 -12.90 -18.14 19.22
C SER A 263 -12.90 -17.73 17.74
N CYS A 264 -14.07 -17.72 17.08
CA CYS A 264 -14.20 -17.22 15.71
C CYS A 264 -13.89 -15.72 15.60
N LEU A 265 -14.29 -14.90 16.58
CA LEU A 265 -13.97 -13.47 16.62
C LEU A 265 -12.46 -13.22 16.74
N VAL A 266 -11.75 -14.03 17.53
CA VAL A 266 -10.29 -13.94 17.68
C VAL A 266 -9.59 -14.37 16.39
N LYS A 267 -10.04 -15.47 15.78
CA LYS A 267 -9.47 -15.97 14.51
C LYS A 267 -9.84 -15.10 13.31
N LEU A 268 -10.92 -14.33 13.41
CA LEU A 268 -11.60 -13.64 12.30
C LEU A 268 -12.12 -14.63 11.24
N GLY A 269 -12.67 -15.77 11.65
CA GLY A 269 -13.19 -16.79 10.74
C GLY A 269 -13.58 -18.07 11.48
N TYR A 270 -13.83 -19.15 10.75
CA TYR A 270 -14.20 -20.45 11.32
C TYR A 270 -12.99 -21.10 12.01
N THR A 271 -13.16 -21.51 13.27
CA THR A 271 -12.20 -22.39 13.96
C THR A 271 -12.52 -23.85 13.68
N THR A 272 -11.59 -24.76 14.00
CA THR A 272 -11.83 -26.21 13.86
C THR A 272 -13.01 -26.67 14.71
N GLU A 273 -13.18 -26.10 15.91
CA GLU A 273 -14.30 -26.37 16.80
C GLU A 273 -15.61 -25.89 16.20
N ALA A 274 -15.62 -24.69 15.59
CA ALA A 274 -16.81 -24.17 14.91
C ALA A 274 -17.21 -25.07 13.74
N ILE A 275 -16.25 -25.47 12.91
CA ILE A 275 -16.48 -26.37 11.77
C ILE A 275 -17.04 -27.70 12.24
N SER A 276 -16.42 -28.31 13.26
CA SER A 276 -16.90 -29.57 13.83
C SER A 276 -18.32 -29.41 14.38
N PHE A 277 -18.63 -28.31 15.05
CA PHE A 277 -19.95 -28.01 15.55
C PHE A 277 -20.96 -27.90 14.39
N PHE A 278 -20.67 -27.12 13.35
CA PHE A 278 -21.55 -27.02 12.19
C PHE A 278 -21.79 -28.39 11.53
N ASN A 279 -20.74 -29.19 11.35
CA ASN A 279 -20.86 -30.53 10.77
C ASN A 279 -21.68 -31.48 11.66
N GLU A 280 -21.55 -31.39 12.99
CA GLU A 280 -22.34 -32.17 13.96
C GLU A 280 -23.84 -31.85 13.86
N TYR A 281 -24.19 -30.57 13.66
CA TYR A 281 -25.58 -30.08 13.63
C TYR A 281 -26.15 -29.88 12.23
N ARG A 282 -25.39 -30.19 11.17
CA ARG A 282 -25.82 -30.05 9.77
C ARG A 282 -26.94 -31.00 9.42
N ASP A 283 -26.82 -32.24 9.87
CA ASP A 283 -27.76 -33.31 9.55
C ASP A 283 -28.86 -33.32 10.62
N LEU A 284 -29.93 -32.57 10.33
CA LEU A 284 -31.12 -32.38 11.19
C LEU A 284 -31.91 -33.69 11.37
N SER A 285 -31.35 -34.65 12.09
CA SER A 285 -31.97 -35.92 12.45
C SER A 285 -32.59 -35.87 13.85
N ASP A 286 -33.54 -36.76 14.14
CA ASP A 286 -34.19 -36.86 15.47
C ASP A 286 -33.19 -37.06 16.64
N ASP A 287 -31.96 -37.51 16.34
CA ASP A 287 -30.88 -37.68 17.33
C ASP A 287 -30.24 -36.35 17.76
N LEU A 288 -30.48 -35.27 17.03
CA LEU A 288 -29.89 -33.95 17.26
C LEU A 288 -30.32 -33.36 18.62
N LEU A 289 -31.59 -33.55 18.97
CA LEU A 289 -32.18 -33.19 20.27
C LEU A 289 -31.45 -33.87 21.44
N LYS A 290 -31.17 -35.17 21.31
CA LYS A 290 -30.47 -35.95 22.32
C LYS A 290 -29.00 -35.54 22.47
N ARG A 291 -28.36 -35.06 21.40
CA ARG A 291 -26.98 -34.59 21.45
C ARG A 291 -26.85 -33.18 22.04
N ALA A 292 -27.79 -32.28 21.70
CA ALA A 292 -27.75 -30.90 22.19
C ALA A 292 -28.02 -30.79 23.70
N LEU A 293 -28.82 -31.71 24.26
CA LEU A 293 -29.24 -31.69 25.66
C LEU A 293 -28.38 -32.59 26.57
N LYS A 294 -27.33 -33.22 26.05
CA LYS A 294 -26.31 -33.95 26.84
C LYS A 294 -25.23 -33.01 27.33
#